data_AF-C1B6T0-F1
#
_entry.id   AF-C1B6T0-F1
#
_cell.length_a   1.000
_cell.length_b   1.000
_cell.length_c   1.000
_cell.angle_alpha   90.00
_cell.angle_beta   90.00
_cell.angle_gamma   90.00
#
_symmetry.space_group_name_H-M   'P 1'
#
loop_
_entity.id
_entity.type
_entity.pdbx_description
1 polymer ?
#
loop_
_entity_poly.entity_id
_entity_poly.type
_entity_poly.pdbx_seq_one_letter_code
_entity_poly.pdbx_strand_id
1 'polypeptide(L)'
;MTKDLFGLKASLFVHSGVTLLGVIAIWLAIDLGVGTLGTPGPGLWPLAAGALMTAAGVATIVQTALGERVESLRGSARPAFGVALAILFVLLFSFVSVIVALIAVFALWTRLLGKLPWRSVVIWTVLGTAALYLLFGVLISTPFPAPLTAIP
;
A
#
# COMPACT_ATOMS: atom_id res chain seq x y z
N MET A 1 -21.68 9.87 27.27
CA MET A 1 -22.73 9.00 26.69
C MET A 1 -23.07 9.36 25.25
N THR A 2 -23.53 10.58 24.91
CA THR A 2 -23.89 10.95 23.52
C THR A 2 -22.69 11.14 22.58
N LYS A 3 -21.56 11.65 23.08
CA LYS A 3 -20.31 11.80 22.28
C LYS A 3 -19.70 10.45 21.87
N ASP A 4 -19.79 9.45 22.74
CA ASP A 4 -19.22 8.12 22.53
C ASP A 4 -19.99 7.36 21.44
N LEU A 5 -21.31 7.49 21.42
CA LEU A 5 -22.17 6.90 20.39
C LEU A 5 -21.94 7.52 19.00
N PHE A 6 -21.74 8.84 18.93
CA PHE A 6 -21.44 9.50 17.66
C PHE A 6 -20.08 9.08 17.10
N GLY A 7 -19.05 9.01 17.95
CA GLY A 7 -17.73 8.53 17.56
C GLY A 7 -17.75 7.08 17.06
N LEU A 8 -18.50 6.21 17.75
CA LEU A 8 -18.70 4.82 17.34
C LEU A 8 -19.37 4.72 15.96
N LYS A 9 -20.48 5.44 15.74
CA LYS A 9 -21.19 5.44 14.46
C LYS A 9 -20.33 5.95 13.31
N ALA A 10 -19.55 7.02 13.54
CA ALA A 10 -18.64 7.56 12.55
C ALA A 10 -17.51 6.57 12.20
N SER A 11 -16.94 5.89 13.19
CA SER A 11 -15.91 4.87 12.98
C SER A 11 -16.44 3.70 12.16
N LEU A 12 -17.59 3.15 12.55
CA LEU A 12 -18.24 2.05 11.84
C LEU A 12 -18.60 2.44 10.40
N PHE A 13 -19.07 3.67 10.17
CA PHE A 13 -19.34 4.18 8.82
C PHE A 13 -18.07 4.17 7.95
N VAL A 14 -16.95 4.68 8.47
CA VAL A 14 -15.67 4.71 7.73
C VAL A 14 -15.19 3.28 7.43
N HIS A 15 -15.16 2.39 8.42
CA HIS A 15 -14.69 1.02 8.21
C HIS A 15 -15.60 0.22 7.27
N SER A 16 -16.91 0.47 7.33
CA SER A 16 -17.87 -0.11 6.39
C SER A 16 -17.64 0.42 4.97
N GLY A 17 -17.37 1.72 4.82
CA GLY A 17 -17.02 2.32 3.53
C GLY A 17 -15.77 1.69 2.91
N VAL A 18 -14.71 1.50 3.70
CA VAL A 18 -13.48 0.81 3.24
C VAL A 18 -13.78 -0.63 2.82
N THR A 19 -14.55 -1.36 3.62
CA THR A 19 -14.96 -2.74 3.31
C THR A 19 -15.74 -2.79 1.99
N LEU A 20 -16.73 -1.92 1.81
CA LEU A 20 -17.56 -1.87 0.60
C LEU A 20 -16.73 -1.52 -0.64
N LEU A 21 -15.80 -0.56 -0.54
CA LEU A 21 -14.88 -0.25 -1.63
C LEU A 21 -14.00 -1.45 -2.00
N GLY A 22 -13.51 -2.20 -1.01
CA GLY A 22 -12.78 -3.45 -1.23
C GLY A 22 -13.62 -4.49 -1.98
N VAL A 23 -14.88 -4.68 -1.57
CA VAL A 23 -15.83 -5.61 -2.24
C VAL A 23 -16.13 -5.18 -3.67
N ILE A 24 -16.36 -3.88 -3.90
CA ILE A 24 -16.56 -3.35 -5.25
C ILE A 24 -15.31 -3.55 -6.10
N ALA A 25 -14.11 -3.31 -5.55
CA ALA A 25 -12.86 -3.53 -6.25
C ALA A 25 -12.68 -5.01 -6.64
N ILE A 26 -13.01 -5.96 -5.76
CA ILE A 26 -13.03 -7.40 -6.05
C ILE A 26 -14.00 -7.70 -7.20
N TRP A 27 -15.20 -7.15 -7.16
CA TRP A 27 -16.21 -7.40 -8.18
C TRP A 27 -15.75 -6.90 -9.56
N LEU A 28 -15.27 -5.65 -9.63
CA LEU A 28 -14.70 -5.09 -10.86
C LEU A 28 -13.45 -5.85 -11.34
N ALA A 29 -12.64 -6.35 -10.41
CA ALA A 29 -11.45 -7.15 -10.72
C ALA A 29 -11.81 -8.47 -11.42
N ILE A 30 -12.91 -9.11 -11.01
CA ILE A 30 -13.39 -10.34 -11.63
C ILE A 30 -13.84 -10.05 -13.07
N ASP A 31 -14.59 -8.97 -13.29
CA ASP A 31 -15.02 -8.52 -14.62
C ASP A 31 -13.85 -8.19 -15.56
N LEU A 32 -12.76 -7.64 -15.01
CA LEU A 32 -11.53 -7.38 -15.76
C LEU A 32 -10.80 -8.67 -16.19
N GLY A 33 -11.10 -9.81 -15.59
CA GLY A 33 -10.42 -11.07 -15.84
C GLY A 33 -9.14 -11.21 -15.01
N VAL A 34 -9.15 -12.16 -14.09
CA VAL A 34 -8.04 -12.40 -13.13
C VAL A 34 -6.89 -13.19 -13.75
N GLY A 35 -7.16 -13.99 -14.78
CA GLY A 35 -6.16 -14.89 -15.38
C GLY A 35 -5.68 -15.96 -14.39
N THR A 36 -4.41 -16.37 -14.49
CA THR A 36 -3.79 -17.35 -13.60
C THR A 36 -2.53 -16.77 -12.94
N LEU A 37 -1.95 -17.46 -11.95
CA LEU A 37 -0.70 -17.01 -11.35
C LEU A 37 0.49 -17.03 -12.34
N GLY A 38 0.48 -17.92 -13.34
CA GLY A 38 1.51 -17.97 -14.38
C GLY A 38 1.26 -16.99 -15.53
N THR A 39 0.00 -16.61 -15.74
CA THR A 39 -0.44 -15.65 -16.76
C THR A 39 -1.45 -14.68 -16.15
N PRO A 40 -0.97 -13.71 -15.35
CA PRO A 40 -1.85 -12.81 -14.61
C PRO A 40 -2.67 -11.95 -15.56
N GLY A 41 -3.98 -11.94 -15.35
CA GLY A 41 -4.90 -11.03 -16.03
C GLY A 41 -4.90 -9.64 -15.36
N PRO A 42 -5.47 -8.62 -16.02
CA PRO A 42 -5.50 -7.25 -15.48
C PRO A 42 -6.32 -7.13 -14.19
N GLY A 43 -7.19 -8.10 -13.90
CA GLY A 43 -7.96 -8.20 -12.66
C GLY A 43 -7.18 -8.72 -11.45
N LEU A 44 -6.02 -9.38 -11.62
CA LEU A 44 -5.35 -10.06 -10.49
C LEU A 44 -4.89 -9.11 -9.38
N TRP A 45 -4.26 -8.00 -9.74
CA TRP A 45 -3.78 -7.01 -8.78
C TRP A 45 -4.93 -6.24 -8.10
N PRO A 46 -5.95 -5.74 -8.83
CA PRO A 46 -7.16 -5.20 -8.22
C PRO A 46 -7.86 -6.17 -7.27
N LEU A 47 -7.90 -7.47 -7.61
CA LEU A 47 -8.48 -8.51 -6.75
C LEU A 47 -7.71 -8.62 -5.43
N ALA A 48 -6.38 -8.74 -5.49
CA ALA A 48 -5.53 -8.84 -4.30
C ALA A 48 -5.65 -7.60 -3.41
N ALA A 49 -5.61 -6.39 -4.01
CA ALA A 49 -5.78 -5.14 -3.29
C ALA A 49 -7.17 -5.04 -2.64
N GLY A 50 -8.23 -5.35 -3.39
CA GLY A 50 -9.61 -5.37 -2.89
C GLY A 50 -9.82 -6.37 -1.76
N ALA A 51 -9.24 -7.57 -1.86
CA ALA A 51 -9.26 -8.59 -0.81
C ALA A 51 -8.58 -8.11 0.47
N LEU A 52 -7.38 -7.51 0.37
CA LEU A 52 -6.68 -6.94 1.52
C LEU A 52 -7.46 -5.77 2.15
N MET A 53 -8.03 -4.87 1.33
CA MET A 53 -8.87 -3.77 1.81
C MET A 53 -10.12 -4.28 2.54
N THR A 54 -10.79 -5.29 1.98
CA THR A 54 -11.96 -5.92 2.58
C THR A 54 -11.61 -6.57 3.91
N ALA A 55 -10.53 -7.35 3.96
CA ALA A 55 -10.07 -8.01 5.17
C ALA A 55 -9.69 -7.00 6.27
N ALA A 56 -8.97 -5.93 5.92
CA ALA A 56 -8.62 -4.86 6.86
C ALA A 56 -9.86 -4.09 7.35
N GLY A 57 -10.81 -3.79 6.46
CA GLY A 57 -12.09 -3.17 6.81
C GLY A 57 -12.91 -4.02 7.79
N VAL A 58 -13.04 -5.31 7.51
CA VAL A 58 -13.71 -6.27 8.43
C VAL A 58 -12.98 -6.35 9.77
N ALA A 59 -11.66 -6.51 9.76
CA ALA A 59 -10.87 -6.60 10.99
C ALA A 59 -11.02 -5.34 11.86
N THR A 60 -11.07 -4.15 11.26
CA THR A 60 -11.26 -2.88 12.00
C THR A 60 -12.69 -2.70 12.51
N ILE A 61 -13.71 -3.21 11.80
CA ILE A 61 -15.08 -3.31 12.33
C ILE A 61 -15.12 -4.21 13.57
N VAL A 62 -14.49 -5.39 13.50
CA VAL A 62 -14.43 -6.34 14.61
C VAL A 62 -13.73 -5.72 15.82
N GLN A 63 -12.55 -5.13 15.64
CA GLN A 63 -11.82 -4.43 16.72
C GLN A 63 -12.68 -3.32 17.36
N THR A 64 -13.39 -2.55 16.53
CA THR A 64 -14.31 -1.49 17.02
C THR A 64 -15.45 -2.09 17.84
N ALA A 65 -16.04 -3.20 17.40
CA ALA A 65 -17.12 -3.89 18.11
C ALA A 65 -16.65 -4.50 19.43
N LEU A 66 -15.40 -4.96 19.50
CA LEU A 66 -14.75 -5.47 20.73
C LEU A 66 -14.31 -4.34 21.68
N GLY A 67 -14.47 -3.08 21.30
CA GLY A 67 -14.12 -1.93 22.13
C GLY A 67 -12.61 -1.65 22.20
N GLU A 68 -11.82 -2.20 21.28
CA GLU A 68 -10.39 -1.93 21.21
C GLU A 68 -10.13 -0.46 20.85
N ARG A 69 -9.24 0.19 21.60
CA ARG A 69 -8.84 1.57 21.35
C ARG A 69 -7.66 1.61 20.40
N VAL A 70 -7.93 1.94 19.15
CA VAL A 70 -6.89 2.26 18.16
C VAL A 70 -6.42 3.71 18.33
N GLU A 71 -5.14 3.95 18.03
CA GLU A 71 -4.56 5.30 18.01
C GLU A 71 -5.38 6.23 17.10
N SER A 72 -5.83 7.37 17.63
CA SER A 72 -6.61 8.32 16.84
C SER A 72 -5.74 8.94 15.73
N LEU A 73 -6.17 8.76 14.48
CA LEU A 73 -5.58 9.44 13.33
C LEU A 73 -6.13 10.86 13.10
N ARG A 74 -7.03 11.37 13.95
CA ARG A 74 -7.52 12.76 13.82
C ARG A 74 -6.35 13.75 13.85
N GLY A 75 -6.26 14.58 12.81
CA GLY A 75 -5.19 15.56 12.64
C GLY A 75 -3.84 14.97 12.15
N SER A 76 -3.78 13.67 11.89
CA SER A 76 -2.57 13.02 11.37
C SER A 76 -2.45 13.20 9.86
N ALA A 77 -1.37 13.83 9.40
CA ALA A 77 -1.02 13.91 7.98
C ALA A 77 -0.36 12.63 7.44
N ARG A 78 -0.15 11.60 8.28
CA ARG A 78 0.55 10.36 7.88
C ARG A 78 -0.07 9.65 6.66
N PRO A 79 -1.40 9.49 6.55
CA PRO A 79 -1.99 8.88 5.35
C PRO A 79 -1.71 9.68 4.08
N ALA A 80 -1.80 11.01 4.15
CA ALA A 80 -1.49 11.90 3.03
C ALA A 80 -0.03 11.78 2.60
N PHE A 81 0.91 11.71 3.55
CA PHE A 81 2.32 11.45 3.25
C PHE A 81 2.54 10.08 2.60
N GLY A 82 1.84 9.04 3.04
CA GLY A 82 1.91 7.71 2.41
C GLY A 82 1.46 7.75 0.95
N VAL A 83 0.34 8.40 0.67
CA VAL A 83 -0.15 8.60 -0.71
C VAL A 83 0.84 9.43 -1.53
N ALA A 84 1.37 10.52 -0.98
CA ALA A 84 2.35 11.35 -1.66
C ALA A 84 3.63 10.58 -2.00
N LEU A 85 4.12 9.72 -1.10
CA LEU A 85 5.28 8.86 -1.34
C LEU A 85 4.99 7.79 -2.39
N ALA A 86 3.78 7.23 -2.43
CA ALA A 86 3.38 6.29 -3.47
C ALA A 86 3.32 6.97 -4.86
N ILE A 87 2.77 8.19 -4.94
CA ILE A 87 2.79 9.00 -6.17
C ILE A 87 4.24 9.31 -6.56
N LEU A 88 5.07 9.73 -5.60
CA LEU A 88 6.48 10.01 -5.84
C LEU A 88 7.21 8.78 -6.39
N PHE A 89 6.93 7.58 -5.87
CA PHE A 89 7.51 6.33 -6.41
C PHE A 89 7.19 6.17 -7.89
N VAL A 90 5.91 6.31 -8.25
CA VAL A 90 5.44 6.18 -9.65
C VAL A 90 6.12 7.17 -10.57
N LEU A 91 6.21 8.42 -10.13
CA LEU A 91 6.90 9.46 -10.88
C LEU A 91 8.40 9.14 -10.99
N LEU A 92 9.07 8.76 -9.91
CA LEU A 92 10.51 8.53 -9.92
C LEU A 92 10.90 7.39 -10.86
N PHE A 93 10.24 6.22 -10.76
CA PHE A 93 10.63 5.08 -11.59
C PHE A 93 10.33 5.29 -13.08
N SER A 94 9.51 6.28 -13.42
CA SER A 94 9.30 6.68 -14.81
C SER A 94 10.53 7.41 -15.38
N PHE A 95 11.33 8.10 -14.56
CA PHE A 95 12.48 8.88 -15.02
C PHE A 95 13.84 8.24 -14.71
N VAL A 96 13.96 7.52 -13.61
CA VAL A 96 15.20 6.83 -13.18
C VAL A 96 14.97 5.33 -13.05
N SER A 97 16.03 4.55 -12.87
CA SER A 97 15.89 3.11 -12.66
C SER A 97 15.03 2.81 -11.43
N VAL A 98 14.26 1.72 -11.51
CA VAL A 98 13.38 1.28 -10.42
C VAL A 98 14.11 1.09 -9.10
N ILE A 99 15.40 0.69 -9.14
CA ILE A 99 16.22 0.49 -7.93
C ILE A 99 16.44 1.83 -7.21
N VAL A 100 16.74 2.91 -7.95
CA VAL A 100 16.90 4.24 -7.38
C VAL A 100 15.59 4.73 -6.77
N ALA A 101 14.47 4.50 -7.48
CA ALA A 101 13.13 4.81 -6.97
C ALA A 101 12.78 4.05 -5.69
N LEU A 102 13.08 2.76 -5.63
CA LEU A 102 12.88 1.91 -4.46
C LEU A 102 13.69 2.43 -3.27
N ILE A 103 15.00 2.68 -3.45
CA ILE A 103 15.87 3.17 -2.38
C ILE A 103 15.34 4.50 -1.82
N ALA A 104 15.05 5.45 -2.70
CA ALA A 104 14.58 6.77 -2.30
C ALA A 104 13.28 6.69 -1.49
N VAL A 105 12.28 5.96 -2.02
CA VAL A 105 10.97 5.90 -1.38
C VAL A 105 10.98 5.03 -0.13
N PHE A 106 11.70 3.90 -0.08
CA PHE A 106 11.84 3.11 1.16
C PHE A 106 12.50 3.91 2.27
N ALA A 107 13.57 4.65 1.95
CA ALA A 107 14.26 5.47 2.93
C ALA A 107 13.33 6.57 3.48
N LEU A 108 12.60 7.28 2.61
CA LEU A 108 11.64 8.30 3.00
C LEU A 108 10.47 7.69 3.80
N TRP A 109 9.94 6.54 3.37
CA TRP A 109 8.83 5.87 4.03
C TRP A 109 9.18 5.46 5.46
N THR A 110 10.30 4.74 5.62
CA THR A 110 10.76 4.29 6.94
C THR A 110 11.15 5.45 7.85
N ARG A 111 11.70 6.53 7.29
CA ARG A 111 12.07 7.72 8.06
C ARG A 111 10.87 8.58 8.47
N LEU A 112 9.97 8.91 7.54
CA LEU A 112 8.87 9.86 7.75
C LEU A 112 7.67 9.20 8.43
N LEU A 113 7.28 8.01 7.97
CA LEU A 113 6.12 7.29 8.50
C LEU A 113 6.51 6.38 9.66
N GLY A 114 7.59 5.61 9.47
CA GLY A 114 8.11 4.70 10.50
C GLY A 114 8.88 5.40 11.63
N LYS A 115 9.29 6.66 11.45
CA LYS A 115 10.10 7.44 12.41
C LYS A 115 11.35 6.72 12.89
N LEU A 116 11.90 5.82 12.06
CA LEU A 116 13.05 5.00 12.43
C LEU A 116 14.33 5.85 12.51
N PRO A 117 15.30 5.45 13.36
CA PRO A 117 16.64 6.07 13.35
C PRO A 117 17.34 5.75 12.04
N TRP A 118 18.25 6.64 11.60
CA TRP A 118 18.95 6.51 10.31
C TRP A 118 19.63 5.17 10.09
N ARG A 119 20.19 4.56 11.16
CA ARG A 119 20.76 3.20 11.08
C ARG A 119 19.74 2.18 10.60
N SER A 120 18.55 2.18 11.20
CA SER A 120 17.46 1.27 10.81
C SER A 120 16.89 1.63 9.44
N VAL A 121 16.81 2.91 9.08
CA VAL A 121 16.40 3.36 7.74
C VAL A 121 17.31 2.73 6.69
N VAL A 122 18.63 2.81 6.86
CA VAL A 122 19.60 2.22 5.92
C VAL A 122 19.40 0.71 5.83
N ILE A 123 19.33 0.00 6.98
CA ILE A 123 19.15 -1.45 7.02
C ILE A 123 17.89 -1.88 6.26
N TRP A 124 16.73 -1.30 6.60
CA TRP A 124 15.45 -1.67 5.99
C TRP A 124 15.36 -1.27 4.53
N THR A 125 15.99 -0.17 4.14
CA THR A 125 16.04 0.25 2.72
C THR A 125 16.85 -0.74 1.89
N VAL A 126 18.03 -1.15 2.39
CA VAL A 126 18.87 -2.13 1.69
C VAL A 126 18.17 -3.48 1.63
N LEU A 127 17.64 -3.98 2.75
CA LEU A 127 16.95 -5.27 2.78
C LEU A 127 15.69 -5.27 1.91
N GLY A 128 14.86 -4.23 1.99
CA GLY A 128 13.64 -4.12 1.20
C GLY A 128 13.92 -4.04 -0.29
N THR A 129 14.88 -3.21 -0.69
CA THR A 129 15.30 -3.08 -2.10
C THR A 129 15.90 -4.39 -2.62
N ALA A 130 16.78 -5.03 -1.85
CA ALA A 130 17.40 -6.30 -2.22
C ALA A 130 16.35 -7.42 -2.35
N ALA A 131 15.42 -7.52 -1.39
CA ALA A 131 14.35 -8.52 -1.43
C ALA A 131 13.47 -8.35 -2.67
N LEU A 132 13.07 -7.12 -3.01
CA LEU A 132 12.29 -6.84 -4.20
C LEU A 132 13.09 -7.12 -5.49
N TYR A 133 14.37 -6.77 -5.54
CA TYR A 133 15.22 -7.08 -6.68
C TYR A 133 15.38 -8.60 -6.88
N LEU A 134 15.63 -9.35 -5.80
CA LEU A 134 15.74 -10.81 -5.87
C LEU A 134 14.41 -11.44 -6.27
N LEU A 135 13.29 -10.96 -5.75
CA LEU A 135 11.97 -11.48 -6.11
C LEU A 135 11.63 -11.19 -7.57
N PHE A 136 11.69 -9.93 -8.00
CA PHE A 136 11.20 -9.52 -9.32
C PHE A 136 12.26 -9.67 -10.40
N GLY A 137 13.49 -9.24 -10.14
CA GLY A 137 14.58 -9.26 -11.12
C GLY A 137 15.19 -10.64 -11.31
N VAL A 138 15.27 -11.46 -10.25
CA VAL A 138 15.91 -12.78 -10.32
C VAL A 138 14.88 -13.90 -10.37
N LEU A 139 14.02 -14.03 -9.37
CA LEU A 139 13.12 -15.18 -9.23
C LEU A 139 12.00 -15.18 -10.28
N ILE A 140 11.38 -14.02 -10.52
CA ILE A 140 10.27 -13.87 -11.48
C ILE A 140 10.78 -13.36 -12.84
N SER A 141 12.05 -12.95 -12.94
CA SER A 141 12.69 -12.47 -14.18
C SER A 141 11.89 -11.39 -14.93
N THR A 142 11.24 -10.49 -14.17
CA THR A 142 10.44 -9.40 -14.73
C THR A 142 11.37 -8.36 -15.34
N PRO A 143 11.22 -8.01 -16.62
CA PRO A 143 12.01 -6.93 -17.22
C PRO A 143 11.63 -5.61 -16.55
N PHE A 144 12.62 -4.94 -15.96
CA PHE A 144 12.39 -3.62 -15.38
C PHE A 144 12.22 -2.56 -16.48
N PRO A 145 11.34 -1.56 -16.26
CA PRO A 145 11.17 -0.48 -17.22
C PRO A 145 12.51 0.21 -17.50
N ALA A 146 12.84 0.39 -18.77
CA ALA A 146 13.95 1.26 -19.15
C ALA A 146 13.59 2.71 -18.74
N PRO A 147 14.54 3.49 -18.21
CA PRO A 147 14.30 4.91 -17.93
C PRO A 147 13.81 5.63 -19.20
N LEU A 148 12.83 6.54 -19.08
CA LEU A 148 12.37 7.36 -20.21
C LEU A 148 13.50 8.20 -20.81
N THR A 149 14.50 8.56 -20.01
CA THR A 149 15.75 9.19 -20.48
C THR A 149 16.76 8.11 -20.85
N ALA A 150 16.55 7.44 -21.98
CA ALA A 150 17.69 6.94 -22.74
C ALA A 150 18.45 8.17 -23.25
N ILE A 151 19.43 8.65 -22.48
CA ILE A 151 20.46 9.50 -23.06
C ILE A 151 21.18 8.59 -24.07
N PRO A 152 21.22 8.95 -25.36
CA PRO A 152 21.86 8.13 -26.39
C PRO A 152 23.34 7.87 -26.09
#